data_AF-A0A7Y5W723-F1
#
_entry.id   AF-A0A7Y5W723-F1
#
_cell.length_a   1.000
_cell.length_b   1.000
_cell.length_c   1.000
_cell.angle_alpha   90.00
_cell.angle_beta   90.00
_cell.angle_gamma   90.00
#
_symmetry.space_group_name_H-M   'P 1'
#
loop_
_entity.id
_entity.type
_entity.pdbx_description
1 polymer ?
#
loop_
_entity_poly.entity_id
_entity_poly.type
_entity_poly.pdbx_seq_one_letter_code
_entity_poly.pdbx_strand_id
1 'polypeptide(L)'
;RSGRAIKLTAAAGTDTSLGGWHNSGPDRSTPTTSVDNAITNGRCTFEFWIHRPSSESGLSAFLLGDERDVALRVAPETGALLYQDRGKWVASEHVLPPGDWQRLAVQVDLDHGCYSASIGTDDSKALCRDVKYDMPKARSVVQPGVNIPIAVPVFKTFDSVLFIPEGRPGSVAYLDDVSVEWTPTLHYAPAGKETLFTCDFESYPTADHFVQPDGSEAGRWQLKDRPEGYYVASGISFGEGVKSLHARGGMDIVSDGPQRILVREDSILTVDCDVFIRSSQPFPFMIPNPSVRSDHRTTLSLCKQDSAEAVAALQAGDGTWRYQDGDRHVDSRVPIAYDVWNHVQMALDMRTGVCAFVVQPVGELPTPLGRGHWSGGRRAGEAVRFSIAPSGTPGHISCYDNVVITCARGDE
;
A
#
# COMPACT_ATOMS: atom_id res chain seq x y z
N ARG A 1 32.59 -24.42 2.61
CA ARG A 1 31.95 -24.22 1.29
C ARG A 1 32.99 -23.59 0.38
N SER A 2 33.25 -24.13 -0.81
CA SER A 2 34.14 -23.51 -1.81
C SER A 2 33.34 -22.53 -2.69
N GLY A 3 32.66 -21.58 -2.04
CA GLY A 3 32.02 -20.43 -2.68
C GLY A 3 33.04 -19.31 -2.89
N ARG A 4 32.77 -18.40 -3.82
CA ARG A 4 33.60 -17.19 -4.02
C ARG A 4 33.15 -16.13 -3.02
N ALA A 5 33.65 -16.21 -1.79
CA ALA A 5 33.43 -15.17 -0.79
C ALA A 5 34.02 -13.83 -1.26
N ILE A 6 33.34 -12.74 -0.91
CA ILE A 6 33.82 -11.38 -1.12
C ILE A 6 34.82 -11.05 -0.02
N LYS A 7 36.03 -10.63 -0.41
CA LYS A 7 37.07 -10.18 0.52
C LYS A 7 37.02 -8.66 0.66
N LEU A 8 36.67 -8.16 1.84
CA LEU A 8 36.71 -6.74 2.18
C LEU A 8 37.95 -6.46 3.04
N THR A 9 38.75 -5.47 2.66
CA THR A 9 39.99 -5.11 3.36
C THR A 9 39.89 -3.68 3.89
N ALA A 10 40.15 -3.47 5.18
CA ALA A 10 40.18 -2.15 5.78
C ALA A 10 41.37 -1.33 5.21
N ALA A 11 41.13 -0.07 4.81
CA ALA A 11 42.17 0.82 4.29
C ALA A 11 42.47 1.97 5.26
N ALA A 12 43.61 2.62 5.08
CA ALA A 12 43.95 3.83 5.83
C ALA A 12 43.31 5.06 5.17
N GLY A 13 42.52 5.83 5.92
CA GLY A 13 42.07 7.17 5.53
C GLY A 13 40.94 7.23 4.49
N THR A 14 40.43 6.10 4.01
CA THR A 14 39.19 6.03 3.22
C THR A 14 38.26 4.95 3.75
N ASP A 15 36.96 5.23 3.75
CA ASP A 15 35.92 4.24 4.02
C ASP A 15 35.84 3.29 2.82
N THR A 16 36.75 2.32 2.76
CA THR A 16 36.57 1.18 1.86
C THR A 16 35.22 0.59 2.20
N SER A 17 34.33 0.49 1.23
CA SER A 17 32.99 -0.02 1.46
C SER A 17 32.49 -0.75 0.23
N LEU A 18 31.60 -1.70 0.46
CA LEU A 18 30.87 -2.38 -0.60
C LEU A 18 29.39 -2.03 -0.44
N GLY A 19 28.85 -1.36 -1.44
CA GLY A 19 27.43 -1.09 -1.54
C GLY A 19 26.77 -1.96 -2.59
N GLY A 20 25.54 -2.41 -2.30
CA GLY A 20 24.59 -2.89 -3.30
C GLY A 20 23.34 -2.03 -3.22
N TRP A 21 22.74 -1.71 -4.35
CA TRP A 21 21.49 -0.93 -4.38
C TRP A 21 20.50 -1.56 -5.35
N HIS A 22 19.24 -1.39 -5.04
CA HIS A 22 18.08 -1.73 -5.83
C HIS A 22 17.41 -0.43 -6.27
N ASN A 23 17.13 -0.31 -7.57
CA ASN A 23 16.62 0.95 -8.14
C ASN A 23 15.08 1.01 -8.03
N SER A 24 14.61 1.10 -6.78
CA SER A 24 13.19 1.16 -6.42
C SER A 24 12.82 2.48 -5.77
N GLY A 25 11.58 2.93 -5.92
CA GLY A 25 11.10 4.17 -5.29
C GLY A 25 9.62 4.10 -4.94
N PRO A 26 9.18 4.75 -3.85
CA PRO A 26 7.76 4.83 -3.49
C PRO A 26 6.98 5.84 -4.35
N ASP A 27 7.68 6.75 -5.03
CA ASP A 27 7.13 8.00 -5.54
C ASP A 27 7.54 8.22 -7.00
N ARG A 28 6.55 8.30 -7.91
CA ARG A 28 6.76 8.61 -9.34
C ARG A 28 6.84 10.11 -9.63
N SER A 29 6.78 10.98 -8.62
CA SER A 29 6.93 12.43 -8.81
C SER A 29 8.34 12.83 -9.27
N THR A 30 9.32 11.93 -9.15
CA THR A 30 10.63 12.04 -9.79
C THR A 30 10.62 11.30 -11.15
N PRO A 31 10.68 12.00 -12.30
CA PRO A 31 10.54 11.42 -13.65
C PRO A 31 11.69 10.51 -14.09
N THR A 32 12.65 10.23 -13.22
CA THR A 32 13.87 9.51 -13.59
C THR A 32 14.16 8.44 -12.55
N THR A 33 14.11 7.19 -13.03
CA THR A 33 14.86 5.99 -12.61
C THR A 33 14.18 4.87 -11.82
N SER A 34 13.12 5.06 -11.06
CA SER A 34 12.56 3.92 -10.29
C SER A 34 11.70 3.00 -11.16
N VAL A 35 12.13 1.76 -11.37
CA VAL A 35 11.41 0.75 -12.19
C VAL A 35 10.67 -0.27 -11.32
N ASP A 36 11.12 -0.48 -10.08
CA ASP A 36 10.65 -1.53 -9.18
C ASP A 36 10.00 -0.98 -7.90
N ASN A 37 9.16 -1.81 -7.25
CA ASN A 37 8.53 -1.49 -5.97
C ASN A 37 9.59 -1.37 -4.86
N ALA A 38 9.53 -0.29 -4.08
CA ALA A 38 10.42 -0.09 -2.94
C ALA A 38 9.95 -0.91 -1.72
N ILE A 39 10.90 -1.42 -0.94
CA ILE A 39 10.62 -2.07 0.35
C ILE A 39 10.13 -0.99 1.32
N THR A 40 8.81 -0.87 1.44
CA THR A 40 8.14 0.26 2.11
C THR A 40 7.04 -0.15 3.08
N ASN A 41 6.65 -1.42 3.07
CA ASN A 41 5.72 -2.03 4.02
C ASN A 41 6.07 -3.52 4.26
N GLY A 42 5.35 -4.16 5.17
CA GLY A 42 5.50 -5.57 5.48
C GLY A 42 6.81 -5.91 6.17
N ARG A 43 7.43 -7.01 5.77
CA ARG A 43 8.63 -7.56 6.44
C ARG A 43 9.77 -7.77 5.49
N CYS A 44 10.96 -7.43 5.94
CA CYS A 44 12.20 -7.62 5.20
C CYS A 44 13.22 -8.37 6.05
N THR A 45 13.80 -9.43 5.51
CA THR A 45 14.91 -10.15 6.14
C THR A 45 16.19 -9.85 5.37
N PHE A 46 17.16 -9.23 6.02
CA PHE A 46 18.50 -9.03 5.52
C PHE A 46 19.43 -10.03 6.20
N GLU A 47 19.98 -10.98 5.44
CA GLU A 47 20.91 -11.98 5.95
C GLU A 47 22.25 -11.93 5.20
N PHE A 48 23.31 -12.29 5.90
CA PHE A 48 24.63 -12.49 5.30
C PHE A 48 25.49 -13.41 6.16
N TRP A 49 26.45 -14.07 5.53
CA TRP A 49 27.49 -14.80 6.22
C TRP A 49 28.74 -13.96 6.34
N ILE A 50 29.36 -13.98 7.52
CA ILE A 50 30.63 -13.32 7.79
C ILE A 50 31.67 -14.33 8.28
N HIS A 51 32.90 -14.19 7.81
CA HIS A 51 34.07 -14.85 8.36
C HIS A 51 35.16 -13.82 8.67
N ARG A 52 35.67 -13.88 9.91
CA ARG A 52 36.75 -13.04 10.40
C ARG A 52 37.99 -13.90 10.60
N PRO A 53 39.06 -13.73 9.82
CA PRO A 53 40.27 -14.56 9.90
C PRO A 53 41.12 -14.23 11.14
N SER A 54 40.96 -13.05 11.75
CA SER A 54 41.71 -12.62 12.92
C SER A 54 40.84 -11.79 13.87
N SER A 55 41.29 -11.63 15.12
CA SER A 55 40.64 -10.73 16.09
C SER A 55 40.64 -9.28 15.63
N GLU A 56 41.68 -8.82 14.93
CA GLU A 56 41.79 -7.45 14.42
C GLU A 56 40.75 -7.09 13.34
N SER A 57 40.12 -8.10 12.73
CA SER A 57 39.15 -7.91 11.66
C SER A 57 37.78 -7.55 12.23
N GLY A 58 36.97 -6.77 11.53
CA GLY A 58 35.57 -6.49 11.90
C GLY A 58 34.76 -6.10 10.67
N LEU A 59 33.46 -5.87 10.88
CA LEU A 59 32.57 -5.46 9.80
C LEU A 59 31.36 -4.71 10.36
N SER A 60 31.01 -3.58 9.75
CA SER A 60 29.71 -2.94 9.92
C SER A 60 28.86 -3.21 8.68
N ALA A 61 27.65 -3.71 8.86
CA ALA A 61 26.68 -4.01 7.82
C ALA A 61 25.40 -3.20 8.06
N PHE A 62 24.90 -2.53 7.03
CA PHE A 62 23.73 -1.67 7.10
C PHE A 62 22.71 -2.10 6.05
N LEU A 63 21.43 -2.08 6.44
CA LEU A 63 20.31 -2.03 5.52
C LEU A 63 19.84 -0.58 5.47
N LEU A 64 19.84 0.02 4.30
CA LEU A 64 19.78 1.46 4.11
C LEU A 64 18.58 1.87 3.25
N GLY A 65 18.01 3.00 3.64
CA GLY A 65 17.42 3.98 2.73
C GLY A 65 18.27 5.25 2.81
N ASP A 66 17.70 6.34 3.32
CA ASP A 66 18.45 7.58 3.56
C ASP A 66 19.26 7.57 4.87
N GLU A 67 18.81 6.81 5.88
CA GLU A 67 19.42 6.77 7.21
C GLU A 67 20.20 5.47 7.50
N ARG A 68 21.14 5.56 8.46
CA ARG A 68 21.97 4.44 8.97
C ARG A 68 21.50 3.96 10.34
N ASP A 69 20.23 3.62 10.46
CA ASP A 69 19.54 3.27 11.70
C ASP A 69 19.17 1.79 11.84
N VAL A 70 19.34 1.00 10.77
CA VAL A 70 19.23 -0.47 10.79
C VAL A 70 20.60 -1.06 10.43
N ALA A 71 21.32 -1.56 11.44
CA ALA A 71 22.68 -2.02 11.23
C ALA A 71 23.14 -3.04 12.27
N LEU A 72 24.10 -3.87 11.86
CA LEU A 72 24.88 -4.74 12.72
C LEU A 72 26.36 -4.43 12.59
N ARG A 73 27.10 -4.58 13.67
CA ARG A 73 28.55 -4.41 13.70
C ARG A 73 29.21 -5.53 14.47
N VAL A 74 30.26 -6.09 13.89
CA VAL A 74 31.23 -6.93 14.59
C VAL A 74 32.45 -6.08 14.89
N ALA A 75 32.64 -5.72 16.15
CA ALA A 75 33.76 -4.88 16.55
C ALA A 75 35.10 -5.64 16.39
N PRO A 76 36.14 -4.99 15.85
CA PRO A 76 37.49 -5.56 15.86
C PRO A 76 38.00 -5.72 17.30
N GLU A 77 39.03 -6.54 17.44
CA GLU A 77 39.72 -6.96 18.67
C GLU A 77 38.86 -7.80 19.63
N THR A 78 37.65 -7.33 19.94
CA THR A 78 36.72 -7.98 20.87
C THR A 78 35.79 -8.98 20.21
N GLY A 79 35.43 -8.75 18.95
CA GLY A 79 34.37 -9.51 18.27
C GLY A 79 32.97 -9.24 18.79
N ALA A 80 32.77 -8.24 19.65
CA ALA A 80 31.45 -7.90 20.18
C ALA A 80 30.48 -7.63 19.03
N LEU A 81 29.28 -8.20 19.12
CA LEU A 81 28.18 -7.93 18.20
C LEU A 81 27.38 -6.75 18.73
N LEU A 82 27.32 -5.69 17.94
CA LEU A 82 26.57 -4.47 18.22
C LEU A 82 25.47 -4.28 17.21
N TYR A 83 24.41 -3.61 17.63
CA TYR A 83 23.31 -3.18 16.78
C TYR A 83 23.08 -1.68 16.94
N GLN A 84 22.35 -1.09 16.00
CA GLN A 84 22.03 0.33 16.00
C GLN A 84 20.76 0.62 16.81
N ASP A 85 20.82 1.46 17.84
CA ASP A 85 19.65 2.09 18.45
C ASP A 85 19.81 3.61 18.45
N ARG A 86 18.98 4.30 17.63
CA ARG A 86 18.87 5.78 17.59
C ARG A 86 20.20 6.53 17.48
N GLY A 87 21.04 6.10 16.54
CA GLY A 87 22.33 6.74 16.27
C GLY A 87 23.50 6.18 17.07
N LYS A 88 23.27 5.16 17.92
CA LYS A 88 24.28 4.62 18.83
C LYS A 88 24.47 3.13 18.61
N TRP A 89 25.72 2.69 18.69
CA TRP A 89 26.04 1.28 18.75
C TRP A 89 25.80 0.74 20.16
N VAL A 90 24.90 -0.23 20.29
CA VAL A 90 24.59 -0.93 21.52
C VAL A 90 25.16 -2.34 21.44
N ALA A 91 25.99 -2.73 22.41
CA ALA A 91 26.55 -4.07 22.47
C ALA A 91 25.48 -5.08 22.92
N SER A 92 25.40 -6.20 22.21
CA SER A 92 24.70 -7.39 22.68
C SER A 92 25.57 -8.20 23.66
N GLU A 93 25.01 -9.25 24.23
CA GLU A 93 25.76 -10.22 25.06
C GLU A 93 26.61 -11.19 24.23
N HIS A 94 26.52 -11.13 22.89
CA HIS A 94 27.16 -12.07 21.99
C HIS A 94 28.49 -11.54 21.44
N VAL A 95 29.42 -12.48 21.29
CA VAL A 95 30.73 -12.25 20.68
C VAL A 95 30.91 -13.21 19.52
N LEU A 96 31.44 -12.69 18.42
CA LEU A 96 31.84 -13.46 17.26
C LEU A 96 33.34 -13.77 17.33
N PRO A 97 33.77 -15.01 17.59
CA PRO A 97 35.20 -15.33 17.55
C PRO A 97 35.72 -15.35 16.10
N PRO A 98 37.04 -15.16 15.89
CA PRO A 98 37.66 -15.42 14.60
C PRO A 98 37.57 -16.90 14.20
N GLY A 99 37.61 -17.17 12.90
CA GLY A 99 37.80 -18.51 12.34
C GLY A 99 36.56 -19.12 11.69
N ASP A 100 35.42 -19.20 12.38
CA ASP A 100 34.24 -19.85 11.79
C ASP A 100 33.37 -18.87 10.99
N TRP A 101 32.72 -19.41 9.97
CA TRP A 101 31.65 -18.71 9.24
C TRP A 101 30.42 -18.62 10.12
N GLN A 102 29.83 -17.44 10.19
CA GLN A 102 28.66 -17.17 11.01
C GLN A 102 27.63 -16.37 10.23
N ARG A 103 26.37 -16.81 10.33
CA ARG A 103 25.25 -16.11 9.72
C ARG A 103 24.74 -15.04 10.68
N LEU A 104 24.50 -13.84 10.16
CA LEU A 104 23.80 -12.77 10.86
C LEU A 104 22.52 -12.46 10.09
N ALA A 105 21.44 -12.19 10.83
CA ALA A 105 20.15 -11.87 10.27
C ALA A 105 19.59 -10.61 10.93
N VAL A 106 18.97 -9.75 10.12
CA VAL A 106 18.20 -8.58 10.53
C VAL A 106 16.80 -8.74 9.96
N GLN A 107 15.80 -8.80 10.83
CA GLN A 107 14.39 -8.85 10.47
C GLN A 107 13.79 -7.47 10.73
N VAL A 108 13.37 -6.79 9.68
CA VAL A 108 12.70 -5.49 9.74
C VAL A 108 11.20 -5.71 9.60
N ASP A 109 10.44 -5.17 10.54
CA ASP A 109 8.98 -5.07 10.48
C ASP A 109 8.64 -3.62 10.15
N LEU A 110 8.38 -3.37 8.86
CA LEU A 110 8.13 -2.02 8.33
C LEU A 110 6.80 -1.46 8.82
N ASP A 111 5.81 -2.33 9.03
CA ASP A 111 4.48 -1.94 9.50
C ASP A 111 4.52 -1.45 10.96
N HIS A 112 5.45 -1.98 11.76
CA HIS A 112 5.62 -1.58 13.17
C HIS A 112 6.78 -0.60 13.41
N GLY A 113 7.58 -0.28 12.39
CA GLY A 113 8.70 0.65 12.53
C GLY A 113 9.83 0.13 13.42
N CYS A 114 10.08 -1.19 13.42
CA CYS A 114 11.14 -1.80 14.22
C CYS A 114 11.92 -2.87 13.49
N TYR A 115 13.05 -3.26 14.06
CA TYR A 115 13.81 -4.43 13.61
C TYR A 115 14.31 -5.26 14.79
N SER A 116 14.55 -6.54 14.52
CA SER A 116 15.22 -7.48 15.41
C SER A 116 16.44 -8.04 14.69
N ALA A 117 17.43 -8.51 15.45
CA ALA A 117 18.60 -9.14 14.86
C ALA A 117 19.01 -10.39 15.63
N SER A 118 19.60 -11.35 14.94
CA SER A 118 19.99 -12.65 15.51
C SER A 118 21.28 -13.20 14.89
N ILE A 119 21.89 -14.16 15.58
CA ILE A 119 23.02 -14.94 15.09
C ILE A 119 22.60 -16.39 14.77
N GLY A 120 22.98 -16.87 13.59
CA GLY A 120 22.70 -18.21 13.11
C GLY A 120 21.37 -18.33 12.36
N THR A 121 20.80 -19.53 12.38
CA THR A 121 19.55 -19.88 11.70
C THR A 121 18.33 -19.96 12.61
N ASP A 122 18.51 -19.63 13.89
CA ASP A 122 17.50 -19.81 14.93
C ASP A 122 17.33 -18.50 15.71
N ASP A 123 16.08 -18.01 15.80
CA ASP A 123 15.68 -16.80 16.51
C ASP A 123 15.89 -16.89 18.04
N SER A 124 16.30 -18.07 18.54
CA SER A 124 16.70 -18.28 19.94
C SER A 124 17.94 -17.48 20.36
N LYS A 125 18.79 -17.05 19.41
CA LYS A 125 19.98 -16.22 19.68
C LYS A 125 19.81 -14.79 19.17
N ALA A 126 18.83 -14.08 19.74
CA ALA A 126 18.59 -12.69 19.42
C ALA A 126 19.69 -11.77 19.98
N LEU A 127 20.24 -10.92 19.12
CA LEU A 127 21.12 -9.81 19.47
C LEU A 127 20.30 -8.63 20.03
N CYS A 128 19.12 -8.40 19.45
CA CYS A 128 18.14 -7.41 19.89
C CYS A 128 16.73 -7.81 19.43
N ARG A 129 15.70 -7.20 20.02
CA ARG A 129 14.30 -7.39 19.64
C ARG A 129 13.59 -6.04 19.58
N ASP A 130 12.78 -5.86 18.54
CA ASP A 130 11.85 -4.74 18.36
C ASP A 130 12.48 -3.34 18.55
N VAL A 131 13.74 -3.19 18.14
CA VAL A 131 14.45 -1.91 18.19
C VAL A 131 13.80 -0.96 17.18
N LYS A 132 13.37 0.21 17.64
CA LYS A 132 12.76 1.23 16.79
C LYS A 132 13.83 1.90 15.94
N TYR A 133 13.62 1.92 14.62
CA TYR A 133 14.41 2.73 13.71
C TYR A 133 13.72 4.09 13.50
N ASP A 134 14.45 5.05 12.94
CA ASP A 134 13.94 6.39 12.70
C ASP A 134 13.03 6.40 11.47
N MET A 135 11.80 6.87 11.68
CA MET A 135 10.89 7.14 10.57
C MET A 135 11.31 8.42 9.86
N PRO A 136 11.18 8.48 8.53
CA PRO A 136 11.52 9.68 7.78
C PRO A 136 10.72 10.88 8.30
N LYS A 137 11.38 12.04 8.33
CA LYS A 137 10.76 13.27 8.82
C LYS A 137 9.66 13.70 7.85
N ALA A 138 8.55 14.21 8.40
CA ALA A 138 7.51 14.83 7.60
C ALA A 138 8.12 15.89 6.68
N ARG A 139 7.78 15.82 5.39
CA ARG A 139 8.22 16.77 4.38
C ARG A 139 7.02 17.47 3.76
N SER A 140 7.25 18.67 3.23
CA SER A 140 6.24 19.39 2.47
C SER A 140 6.82 19.84 1.14
N VAL A 141 6.00 19.82 0.09
CA VAL A 141 6.34 20.35 -1.23
C VAL A 141 5.50 21.58 -1.51
N VAL A 142 6.04 22.54 -2.24
CA VAL A 142 5.28 23.70 -2.71
C VAL A 142 4.90 23.45 -4.16
N GLN A 143 3.60 23.36 -4.44
CA GLN A 143 3.13 23.25 -5.83
C GLN A 143 3.38 24.57 -6.56
N PRO A 144 4.17 24.56 -7.65
CA PRO A 144 4.42 25.76 -8.45
C PRO A 144 3.10 26.36 -8.98
N GLY A 145 2.95 27.68 -8.86
CA GLY A 145 1.74 28.41 -9.28
C GLY A 145 0.66 28.55 -8.20
N VAL A 146 0.68 27.70 -7.16
CA VAL A 146 -0.25 27.77 -6.02
C VAL A 146 0.42 28.33 -4.78
N ASN A 147 1.73 28.10 -4.61
CA ASN A 147 2.55 28.59 -3.50
C ASN A 147 2.05 28.17 -2.09
N ILE A 148 1.36 27.03 -1.99
CA ILE A 148 0.91 26.44 -0.73
C ILE A 148 1.81 25.26 -0.39
N PRO A 149 2.36 25.17 0.84
CA PRO A 149 3.02 23.96 1.33
C PRO A 149 2.02 22.82 1.48
N ILE A 150 2.27 21.71 0.81
CA ILE A 150 1.49 20.49 0.85
C ILE A 150 2.30 19.43 1.58
N ALA A 151 1.78 18.94 2.71
CA ALA A 151 2.37 17.79 3.38
C ALA A 151 2.27 16.57 2.46
N VAL A 152 3.39 15.90 2.23
CA VAL A 152 3.46 14.68 1.41
C VAL A 152 3.74 13.49 2.31
N PRO A 153 3.11 12.34 2.05
CA PRO A 153 3.46 11.10 2.72
C PRO A 153 4.97 10.83 2.61
N VAL A 154 5.53 10.32 3.71
CA VAL A 154 6.93 9.90 3.79
C VAL A 154 6.95 8.45 4.26
N PHE A 155 7.64 7.61 3.51
CA PHE A 155 7.74 6.19 3.78
C PHE A 155 9.18 5.85 4.07
N LYS A 156 9.42 5.03 5.09
CA LYS A 156 10.74 4.44 5.27
C LYS A 156 10.95 3.51 4.08
N THR A 157 12.03 3.73 3.35
CA THR A 157 12.45 2.86 2.25
C THR A 157 13.71 2.12 2.66
N PHE A 158 13.81 0.86 2.25
CA PHE A 158 15.09 0.16 2.21
C PHE A 158 15.36 -0.25 0.77
N ASP A 159 16.45 0.25 0.20
CA ASP A 159 16.82 0.06 -1.19
C ASP A 159 18.29 -0.30 -1.36
N SER A 160 19.07 -0.28 -0.29
CA SER A 160 20.50 -0.50 -0.38
C SER A 160 21.06 -1.25 0.83
N VAL A 161 22.18 -1.92 0.61
CA VAL A 161 22.99 -2.54 1.65
C VAL A 161 24.39 -1.95 1.58
N LEU A 162 25.01 -1.74 2.74
CA LEU A 162 26.36 -1.21 2.83
C LEU A 162 27.17 -2.04 3.80
N PHE A 163 28.37 -2.43 3.38
CA PHE A 163 29.33 -3.18 4.18
C PHE A 163 30.63 -2.38 4.29
N ILE A 164 31.09 -2.19 5.52
CA ILE A 164 32.32 -1.44 5.85
C ILE A 164 33.24 -2.39 6.64
N PRO A 165 34.38 -2.85 6.08
CA PRO A 165 35.38 -3.58 6.83
C PRO A 165 35.98 -2.70 7.92
N GLU A 166 36.05 -3.24 9.13
CA GLU A 166 36.55 -2.56 10.32
C GLU A 166 37.87 -3.19 10.78
N GLY A 167 38.65 -2.43 11.55
CA GLY A 167 39.94 -2.87 12.08
C GLY A 167 41.11 -2.02 11.60
N ARG A 168 42.33 -2.48 11.89
CA ARG A 168 43.55 -1.81 11.43
C ARG A 168 43.67 -1.92 9.91
N PRO A 169 44.30 -0.96 9.22
CA PRO A 169 44.56 -1.07 7.78
C PRO A 169 45.20 -2.42 7.42
N GLY A 170 44.63 -3.11 6.43
CA GLY A 170 45.02 -4.47 6.03
C GLY A 170 44.22 -5.60 6.69
N SER A 171 43.41 -5.30 7.72
CA SER A 171 42.48 -6.28 8.32
C SER A 171 41.42 -6.68 7.30
N VAL A 172 40.96 -7.94 7.37
CA VAL A 172 40.11 -8.53 6.33
C VAL A 172 38.86 -9.12 6.92
N ALA A 173 37.68 -8.80 6.37
CA ALA A 173 36.46 -9.56 6.60
C ALA A 173 36.02 -10.23 5.29
N TYR A 174 35.49 -11.44 5.39
CA TYR A 174 34.91 -12.15 4.26
C TYR A 174 33.39 -12.18 4.39
N LEU A 175 32.71 -11.93 3.27
CA LEU A 175 31.26 -11.96 3.15
C LEU A 175 30.83 -13.03 2.14
N ASP A 176 29.74 -13.72 2.42
CA ASP A 176 29.13 -14.68 1.51
C ASP A 176 27.60 -14.70 1.68
N ASP A 177 26.90 -15.24 0.69
CA ASP A 177 25.44 -15.49 0.73
C ASP A 177 24.63 -14.29 1.28
N VAL A 178 24.88 -13.08 0.74
CA VAL A 178 24.11 -11.87 1.08
C VAL A 178 22.73 -11.94 0.43
N SER A 179 21.67 -11.86 1.23
CA SER A 179 20.28 -11.86 0.75
C SER A 179 19.45 -10.77 1.43
N VAL A 180 18.51 -10.22 0.66
CA VAL A 180 17.44 -9.36 1.16
C VAL A 180 16.12 -9.95 0.65
N GLU A 181 15.32 -10.47 1.56
CA GLU A 181 14.05 -11.12 1.26
C GLU A 181 12.90 -10.25 1.78
N TRP A 182 12.07 -9.74 0.88
CA TRP A 182 10.95 -8.88 1.22
C TRP A 182 9.62 -9.60 1.01
N THR A 183 8.78 -9.57 2.03
CA THR A 183 7.38 -9.99 2.00
C THR A 183 6.51 -8.75 2.24
N PRO A 184 5.91 -8.16 1.19
CA PRO A 184 5.03 -7.00 1.36
C PRO A 184 3.78 -7.38 2.14
N THR A 185 3.26 -6.43 2.92
CA THR A 185 1.90 -6.56 3.45
C THR A 185 0.92 -6.26 2.33
N LEU A 186 0.16 -7.28 1.92
CA LEU A 186 -0.91 -7.13 0.95
C LEU A 186 -2.18 -6.70 1.69
N HIS A 187 -2.59 -5.46 1.50
CA HIS A 187 -3.82 -4.95 2.10
C HIS A 187 -5.06 -5.36 1.31
N TYR A 188 -4.92 -5.56 0.00
CA TYR A 188 -5.99 -6.02 -0.87
C TYR A 188 -6.26 -7.51 -0.73
N ALA A 189 -7.53 -7.89 -0.79
CA ALA A 189 -7.93 -9.23 -1.13
C ALA A 189 -7.59 -9.50 -2.61
N PRO A 190 -7.11 -10.72 -2.93
CA PRO A 190 -6.90 -11.09 -4.32
C PRO A 190 -8.23 -11.08 -5.08
N ALA A 191 -8.18 -10.65 -6.35
CA ALA A 191 -9.35 -10.74 -7.22
C ALA A 191 -9.74 -12.20 -7.40
N GLY A 192 -11.04 -12.49 -7.27
CA GLY A 192 -11.61 -13.79 -7.56
C GLY A 192 -11.58 -14.12 -9.05
N LYS A 193 -11.59 -15.42 -9.37
CA LYS A 193 -11.56 -15.90 -10.77
C LYS A 193 -12.88 -15.70 -11.49
N GLU A 194 -14.00 -15.59 -10.74
CA GLU A 194 -15.33 -15.35 -11.30
C GLU A 194 -15.62 -13.85 -11.31
N THR A 195 -15.65 -13.24 -12.50
CA THR A 195 -16.09 -11.86 -12.68
C THR A 195 -17.63 -11.82 -12.77
N LEU A 196 -18.25 -11.14 -11.81
CA LEU A 196 -19.70 -10.97 -11.73
C LEU A 196 -20.18 -9.68 -12.39
N PHE A 197 -19.33 -8.65 -12.40
CA PHE A 197 -19.59 -7.37 -13.04
C PHE A 197 -18.27 -6.70 -13.43
N THR A 198 -18.24 -6.04 -14.59
CA THR A 198 -17.10 -5.21 -15.01
C THR A 198 -17.59 -4.05 -15.84
N CYS A 199 -17.04 -2.85 -15.62
CA CYS A 199 -17.33 -1.66 -16.42
C CYS A 199 -16.17 -0.66 -16.34
N ASP A 200 -15.50 -0.44 -17.47
CA ASP A 200 -14.47 0.58 -17.70
C ASP A 200 -15.02 1.82 -18.45
N PHE A 201 -16.33 1.83 -18.72
CA PHE A 201 -17.03 2.87 -19.50
C PHE A 201 -16.53 3.11 -20.94
N GLU A 202 -15.57 2.34 -21.45
CA GLU A 202 -14.99 2.59 -22.77
C GLU A 202 -15.98 2.33 -23.92
N SER A 203 -16.90 1.39 -23.72
CA SER A 203 -17.99 1.11 -24.67
C SER A 203 -19.11 2.15 -24.64
N TYR A 204 -19.17 3.01 -23.62
CA TYR A 204 -20.25 3.98 -23.47
C TYR A 204 -20.03 5.19 -24.40
N PRO A 205 -21.10 5.73 -25.01
CA PRO A 205 -20.99 6.94 -25.82
C PRO A 205 -20.73 8.15 -24.93
N THR A 206 -19.90 9.07 -25.41
CA THR A 206 -19.70 10.36 -24.77
C THR A 206 -20.91 11.26 -25.05
N ALA A 207 -21.60 11.70 -24.01
CA ALA A 207 -22.79 12.55 -24.09
C ALA A 207 -22.90 13.46 -22.86
N ASP A 208 -23.80 14.43 -22.87
CA ASP A 208 -24.12 15.29 -21.72
C ASP A 208 -25.13 14.66 -20.75
N HIS A 209 -25.58 13.46 -21.06
CA HIS A 209 -26.46 12.63 -20.27
C HIS A 209 -26.00 11.16 -20.35
N PHE A 210 -26.44 10.35 -19.40
CA PHE A 210 -26.09 8.94 -19.38
C PHE A 210 -26.86 8.17 -20.45
N VAL A 211 -26.12 7.43 -21.29
CA VAL A 211 -26.66 6.60 -22.36
C VAL A 211 -26.03 5.21 -22.25
N GLN A 212 -26.87 4.20 -22.09
CA GLN A 212 -26.45 2.79 -22.11
C GLN A 212 -25.94 2.42 -23.52
N PRO A 213 -24.85 1.65 -23.66
CA PRO A 213 -24.41 1.14 -24.95
C PRO A 213 -25.42 0.13 -25.51
N ASP A 214 -25.64 0.18 -26.82
CA ASP A 214 -26.48 -0.81 -27.50
C ASP A 214 -25.77 -2.18 -27.54
N GLY A 215 -26.45 -3.23 -27.06
CA GLY A 215 -26.04 -4.62 -27.30
C GLY A 215 -24.98 -5.22 -26.36
N SER A 216 -24.49 -4.50 -25.35
CA SER A 216 -23.65 -5.10 -24.29
C SER A 216 -24.48 -5.42 -23.05
N GLU A 217 -24.58 -6.69 -22.66
CA GLU A 217 -25.14 -7.07 -21.35
C GLU A 217 -24.13 -6.86 -20.21
N ALA A 218 -22.83 -6.96 -20.50
CA ALA A 218 -21.78 -6.70 -19.51
C ALA A 218 -21.68 -5.21 -19.20
N GLY A 219 -21.53 -4.89 -17.90
CA GLY A 219 -21.32 -3.52 -17.43
C GLY A 219 -22.54 -2.61 -17.51
N ARG A 220 -23.77 -3.17 -17.59
CA ARG A 220 -25.00 -2.38 -17.60
C ARG A 220 -25.33 -1.82 -16.22
N TRP A 221 -26.04 -0.71 -16.20
CA TRP A 221 -26.39 0.06 -15.01
C TRP A 221 -27.86 0.44 -15.02
N GLN A 222 -28.53 0.23 -13.89
CA GLN A 222 -29.87 0.71 -13.63
C GLN A 222 -29.81 2.08 -12.95
N LEU A 223 -30.57 3.04 -13.49
CA LEU A 223 -30.81 4.35 -12.89
C LEU A 223 -32.23 4.38 -12.33
N LYS A 224 -32.41 4.94 -11.13
CA LYS A 224 -33.76 5.30 -10.64
C LYS A 224 -34.19 6.62 -11.30
N ASP A 225 -35.41 6.65 -11.82
CA ASP A 225 -36.15 7.78 -12.40
C ASP A 225 -35.34 9.07 -12.68
N ARG A 226 -34.97 9.25 -13.96
CA ARG A 226 -34.21 10.36 -14.58
C ARG A 226 -32.69 10.35 -14.33
N PRO A 227 -31.87 10.17 -15.38
CA PRO A 227 -30.39 10.15 -15.27
C PRO A 227 -29.76 11.52 -15.05
N GLU A 228 -30.51 12.51 -14.59
CA GLU A 228 -30.03 13.89 -14.46
C GLU A 228 -28.81 13.90 -13.51
N GLY A 229 -27.64 14.25 -14.06
CA GLY A 229 -26.39 14.34 -13.33
C GLY A 229 -25.36 13.27 -13.67
N TYR A 230 -25.72 12.16 -14.32
CA TYR A 230 -24.75 11.18 -14.82
C TYR A 230 -24.48 11.35 -16.31
N TYR A 231 -23.23 11.16 -16.71
CA TYR A 231 -22.82 11.10 -18.11
C TYR A 231 -21.45 10.45 -18.26
N VAL A 232 -21.15 9.91 -19.44
CA VAL A 232 -19.80 9.43 -19.75
C VAL A 232 -19.09 10.50 -20.57
N ALA A 233 -17.85 10.80 -20.18
CA ALA A 233 -17.04 11.81 -20.85
C ALA A 233 -15.63 11.31 -21.09
N SER A 234 -15.01 11.89 -22.13
CA SER A 234 -13.60 11.70 -22.43
C SER A 234 -12.80 12.85 -21.83
N GLY A 235 -11.69 12.56 -21.14
CA GLY A 235 -10.76 13.58 -20.66
C GLY A 235 -10.38 13.51 -19.18
N ILE A 236 -11.07 12.68 -18.38
CA ILE A 236 -10.64 12.26 -17.05
C ILE A 236 -10.91 10.76 -16.97
N SER A 237 -9.86 9.93 -16.92
CA SER A 237 -9.92 8.47 -16.77
C SER A 237 -8.74 8.00 -15.92
N PHE A 238 -8.80 6.76 -15.43
CA PHE A 238 -7.70 6.12 -14.74
C PHE A 238 -7.29 4.81 -15.41
N GLY A 239 -5.98 4.58 -15.54
CA GLY A 239 -5.46 3.36 -16.15
C GLY A 239 -5.53 3.36 -17.67
N GLU A 240 -5.86 2.21 -18.25
CA GLU A 240 -6.05 2.04 -19.69
C GLU A 240 -7.44 2.55 -20.09
N GLY A 241 -7.51 3.43 -21.09
CA GLY A 241 -8.77 4.04 -21.51
C GLY A 241 -8.72 5.57 -21.50
N VAL A 242 -9.80 6.19 -21.98
CA VAL A 242 -9.95 7.66 -22.09
C VAL A 242 -11.29 8.16 -21.54
N LYS A 243 -12.19 7.27 -21.13
CA LYS A 243 -13.54 7.57 -20.66
C LYS A 243 -13.69 7.20 -19.20
N SER A 244 -14.62 7.88 -18.53
CA SER A 244 -15.09 7.48 -17.20
C SER A 244 -16.54 7.93 -17.00
N LEU A 245 -17.18 7.42 -15.95
CA LEU A 245 -18.48 7.89 -15.52
C LEU A 245 -18.33 9.16 -14.68
N HIS A 246 -18.99 10.23 -15.10
CA HIS A 246 -19.07 11.47 -14.35
C HIS A 246 -20.43 11.58 -13.65
N ALA A 247 -20.42 12.05 -12.39
CA ALA A 247 -21.63 12.29 -11.62
C ALA A 247 -21.62 13.68 -10.97
N ARG A 248 -22.67 14.45 -11.24
CA ARG A 248 -22.94 15.80 -10.73
C ARG A 248 -24.08 15.85 -9.71
N GLY A 249 -24.69 14.72 -9.35
CA GLY A 249 -25.71 14.74 -8.30
C GLY A 249 -26.42 13.44 -7.93
N GLY A 250 -26.65 13.31 -6.62
CA GLY A 250 -27.92 13.06 -5.90
C GLY A 250 -28.65 11.72 -6.01
N MET A 251 -28.40 10.94 -7.05
CA MET A 251 -29.17 9.73 -7.32
C MET A 251 -28.28 8.49 -7.38
N ASP A 252 -28.82 7.35 -6.98
CA ASP A 252 -28.13 6.08 -7.06
C ASP A 252 -28.11 5.56 -8.50
N ILE A 253 -26.93 5.16 -8.96
CA ILE A 253 -26.78 4.25 -10.11
C ILE A 253 -26.37 2.88 -9.58
N VAL A 254 -26.94 1.82 -10.14
CA VAL A 254 -26.87 0.47 -9.58
C VAL A 254 -26.44 -0.52 -10.65
N SER A 255 -25.51 -1.42 -10.34
CA SER A 255 -25.06 -2.44 -11.29
C SER A 255 -26.25 -3.32 -11.71
N ASP A 256 -26.43 -3.48 -13.01
CA ASP A 256 -27.49 -4.29 -13.63
C ASP A 256 -26.86 -5.32 -14.56
N GLY A 257 -26.11 -6.26 -13.98
CA GLY A 257 -25.46 -7.33 -14.74
C GLY A 257 -26.40 -8.49 -15.06
N PRO A 258 -26.09 -9.30 -16.09
CA PRO A 258 -26.87 -10.49 -16.44
C PRO A 258 -26.81 -11.56 -15.33
N GLN A 259 -25.76 -11.53 -14.49
CA GLN A 259 -25.60 -12.42 -13.36
C GLN A 259 -26.00 -11.72 -12.06
N ARG A 260 -26.89 -12.36 -11.29
CA ARG A 260 -27.16 -11.93 -9.92
C ARG A 260 -25.95 -12.25 -9.04
N ILE A 261 -25.52 -11.28 -8.24
CA ILE A 261 -24.50 -11.50 -7.22
C ILE A 261 -25.20 -12.18 -6.04
N LEU A 262 -25.08 -13.49 -5.95
CA LEU A 262 -25.71 -14.28 -4.89
C LEU A 262 -24.74 -14.49 -3.73
N VAL A 263 -25.26 -14.40 -2.50
CA VAL A 263 -24.54 -14.73 -1.28
C VAL A 263 -24.25 -16.23 -1.23
N ARG A 264 -22.97 -16.60 -1.16
CA ARG A 264 -22.50 -17.98 -1.02
C ARG A 264 -21.72 -18.11 0.30
N GLU A 265 -21.92 -19.20 1.03
CA GLU A 265 -21.43 -19.34 2.42
C GLU A 265 -19.94 -19.67 2.54
N ASP A 266 -19.20 -19.64 1.43
CA ASP A 266 -17.82 -20.08 1.31
C ASP A 266 -17.00 -19.19 0.37
N SER A 267 -17.32 -17.91 0.27
CA SER A 267 -16.69 -17.03 -0.71
C SER A 267 -16.40 -15.62 -0.21
N ILE A 268 -15.46 -14.98 -0.91
CA ILE A 268 -15.12 -13.57 -0.73
C ILE A 268 -15.59 -12.84 -1.99
N LEU A 269 -16.41 -11.81 -1.80
CA LEU A 269 -16.81 -10.87 -2.84
C LEU A 269 -15.86 -9.67 -2.78
N THR A 270 -15.17 -9.36 -3.88
CA THR A 270 -14.42 -8.10 -3.98
C THR A 270 -15.17 -7.13 -4.89
N VAL A 271 -15.16 -5.86 -4.50
CA VAL A 271 -15.54 -4.73 -5.34
C VAL A 271 -14.35 -3.82 -5.43
N ASP A 272 -13.82 -3.66 -6.62
CA ASP A 272 -12.73 -2.78 -6.97
C ASP A 272 -13.32 -1.64 -7.81
N CYS A 273 -12.97 -0.39 -7.50
CA CYS A 273 -13.47 0.80 -8.20
C CYS A 273 -12.47 1.93 -8.07
N ASP A 274 -12.22 2.64 -9.16
CA ASP A 274 -11.47 3.90 -9.12
C ASP A 274 -12.44 5.06 -8.95
N VAL A 275 -12.16 5.95 -8.01
CA VAL A 275 -13.00 7.12 -7.72
C VAL A 275 -12.17 8.40 -7.65
N PHE A 276 -12.59 9.38 -8.42
CA PHE A 276 -12.08 10.75 -8.38
C PHE A 276 -13.12 11.64 -7.70
N ILE A 277 -12.68 12.47 -6.75
CA ILE A 277 -13.58 13.37 -6.02
C ILE A 277 -13.04 14.79 -6.12
N ARG A 278 -13.81 15.68 -6.75
CA ARG A 278 -13.42 17.09 -6.87
C ARG A 278 -13.51 17.81 -5.53
N SER A 279 -12.46 18.54 -5.18
CA SER A 279 -12.47 19.45 -4.04
C SER A 279 -13.25 20.73 -4.32
N SER A 280 -13.56 21.49 -3.28
CA SER A 280 -14.16 22.83 -3.42
C SER A 280 -13.14 23.91 -3.85
N GLN A 281 -11.92 23.52 -4.23
CA GLN A 281 -10.86 24.46 -4.61
C GLN A 281 -10.99 24.87 -6.08
N PRO A 282 -10.60 26.11 -6.45
CA PRO A 282 -10.81 26.62 -7.81
C PRO A 282 -10.02 25.87 -8.89
N PHE A 283 -8.98 25.11 -8.51
CA PHE A 283 -8.19 24.26 -9.40
C PHE A 283 -7.93 22.89 -8.74
N PRO A 284 -7.65 21.83 -9.52
CA PRO A 284 -7.28 20.52 -8.97
C PRO A 284 -5.84 20.52 -8.45
N PHE A 285 -5.61 19.83 -7.33
CA PHE A 285 -4.27 19.54 -6.83
C PHE A 285 -3.77 18.23 -7.42
N MET A 286 -2.56 18.23 -7.99
CA MET A 286 -1.92 16.99 -8.46
C MET A 286 -1.39 16.15 -7.30
N ILE A 287 -1.10 16.78 -6.16
CA ILE A 287 -0.59 16.15 -4.95
C ILE A 287 -1.67 16.25 -3.88
N PRO A 288 -2.08 15.13 -3.25
CA PRO A 288 -3.10 15.14 -2.21
C PRO A 288 -2.75 16.17 -1.12
N ASN A 289 -3.64 17.14 -0.93
CA ASN A 289 -3.48 18.14 0.11
C ASN A 289 -4.47 17.86 1.24
N PRO A 290 -4.00 17.45 2.43
CA PRO A 290 -4.86 17.05 3.54
C PRO A 290 -5.62 18.22 4.18
N SER A 291 -5.39 19.47 3.76
CA SER A 291 -6.19 20.64 4.14
C SER A 291 -7.36 20.90 3.20
N VAL A 292 -7.37 20.26 2.03
CA VAL A 292 -8.42 20.41 1.03
C VAL A 292 -9.67 19.65 1.47
N ARG A 293 -10.83 20.24 1.21
CA ARG A 293 -12.14 19.70 1.58
C ARG A 293 -13.06 19.75 0.37
N SER A 294 -14.11 18.95 0.44
CA SER A 294 -15.24 19.00 -0.47
C SER A 294 -16.52 18.86 0.35
N ASP A 295 -17.52 19.68 0.03
CA ASP A 295 -18.89 19.48 0.50
C ASP A 295 -19.59 18.35 -0.29
N HIS A 296 -18.96 17.86 -1.36
CA HIS A 296 -19.41 16.70 -2.10
C HIS A 296 -19.15 15.44 -1.32
N ARG A 297 -20.16 14.56 -1.28
CA ARG A 297 -20.07 13.23 -0.73
C ARG A 297 -20.32 12.21 -1.81
N THR A 298 -19.69 11.05 -1.70
CA THR A 298 -20.05 9.90 -2.51
C THR A 298 -20.00 8.63 -1.70
N THR A 299 -20.91 7.71 -1.97
CA THR A 299 -20.99 6.41 -1.32
C THR A 299 -20.95 5.31 -2.37
N LEU A 300 -20.10 4.31 -2.13
CA LEU A 300 -20.02 3.07 -2.88
C LEU A 300 -20.55 1.97 -1.98
N SER A 301 -21.58 1.25 -2.41
CA SER A 301 -22.30 0.33 -1.54
C SER A 301 -22.59 -0.99 -2.22
N LEU A 302 -22.46 -2.08 -1.47
CA LEU A 302 -23.16 -3.32 -1.73
C LEU A 302 -24.51 -3.24 -1.02
N CYS A 303 -25.62 -3.43 -1.73
CA CYS A 303 -26.97 -3.36 -1.17
C CYS A 303 -27.75 -4.64 -1.48
N LYS A 304 -28.67 -5.02 -0.58
CA LYS A 304 -29.65 -6.06 -0.85
C LYS A 304 -30.52 -5.66 -2.04
N GLN A 305 -30.74 -6.58 -2.97
CA GLN A 305 -31.50 -6.30 -4.19
C GLN A 305 -32.96 -5.92 -3.89
N ASP A 306 -33.60 -6.59 -2.93
CA ASP A 306 -35.04 -6.45 -2.65
C ASP A 306 -35.37 -5.28 -1.70
N SER A 307 -34.49 -4.92 -0.77
CA SER A 307 -34.74 -3.86 0.23
C SER A 307 -33.92 -2.59 0.00
N ALA A 308 -32.89 -2.64 -0.85
CA ALA A 308 -31.88 -1.58 -1.00
C ALA A 308 -31.11 -1.23 0.29
N GLU A 309 -31.24 -2.05 1.35
CA GLU A 309 -30.45 -1.93 2.57
C GLU A 309 -28.98 -2.20 2.26
N ALA A 310 -28.09 -1.31 2.72
CA ALA A 310 -26.67 -1.40 2.47
C ALA A 310 -26.04 -2.50 3.33
N VAL A 311 -25.49 -3.53 2.68
CA VAL A 311 -24.73 -4.64 3.26
C VAL A 311 -23.36 -4.17 3.75
N ALA A 312 -22.69 -3.40 2.89
CA ALA A 312 -21.42 -2.77 3.16
C ALA A 312 -21.38 -1.48 2.36
N ALA A 313 -20.82 -0.42 2.92
CA ALA A 313 -20.70 0.85 2.23
C ALA A 313 -19.40 1.55 2.61
N LEU A 314 -18.79 2.19 1.62
CA LEU A 314 -17.67 3.10 1.77
C LEU A 314 -18.12 4.48 1.33
N GLN A 315 -17.98 5.47 2.20
CA GLN A 315 -18.36 6.85 1.94
C GLN A 315 -17.13 7.76 2.01
N ALA A 316 -16.98 8.60 1.00
CA ALA A 316 -16.14 9.78 1.06
C ALA A 316 -17.01 11.00 1.41
N GLY A 317 -16.73 11.65 2.52
CA GLY A 317 -17.40 12.89 2.92
C GLY A 317 -16.78 13.50 4.18
N ASP A 318 -17.00 14.80 4.41
CA ASP A 318 -16.53 15.51 5.60
C ASP A 318 -14.99 15.45 5.81
N GLY A 319 -14.24 15.27 4.73
CA GLY A 319 -12.77 15.26 4.72
C GLY A 319 -12.11 13.92 5.05
N THR A 320 -12.87 12.89 5.43
CA THR A 320 -12.33 11.55 5.74
C THR A 320 -13.14 10.43 5.09
N TRP A 321 -12.50 9.28 4.92
CA TRP A 321 -13.21 8.06 4.54
C TRP A 321 -13.99 7.51 5.72
N ARG A 322 -15.22 7.06 5.47
CA ARG A 322 -16.08 6.38 6.43
C ARG A 322 -16.55 5.05 5.86
N TYR A 323 -16.61 4.01 6.67
CA TYR A 323 -17.13 2.71 6.26
C TYR A 323 -18.32 2.30 7.12
N GLN A 324 -19.18 1.44 6.60
CA GLN A 324 -20.33 0.93 7.32
C GLN A 324 -19.93 -0.26 8.21
N ASP A 325 -20.34 -0.22 9.48
CA ASP A 325 -20.27 -1.32 10.44
C ASP A 325 -21.66 -1.52 11.08
N GLY A 326 -22.35 -2.58 10.67
CA GLY A 326 -23.77 -2.76 10.94
C GLY A 326 -24.59 -1.60 10.40
N ASP A 327 -25.38 -0.97 11.27
CA ASP A 327 -26.29 0.13 10.89
C ASP A 327 -25.64 1.52 11.02
N ARG A 328 -24.31 1.59 11.18
CA ARG A 328 -23.59 2.85 11.48
C ARG A 328 -22.44 3.07 10.51
N HIS A 329 -22.16 4.34 10.24
CA HIS A 329 -20.91 4.74 9.60
C HIS A 329 -19.83 5.02 10.66
N VAL A 330 -18.66 4.42 10.47
CA VAL A 330 -17.46 4.60 11.31
C VAL A 330 -16.46 5.47 10.54
N ASP A 331 -15.92 6.49 11.20
CA ASP A 331 -14.86 7.33 10.65
C ASP A 331 -13.51 6.60 10.73
N SER A 332 -12.89 6.38 9.56
CA SER A 332 -11.57 5.74 9.47
C SER A 332 -10.43 6.63 9.96
N ARG A 333 -10.67 7.94 10.07
CA ARG A 333 -9.66 9.00 10.26
C ARG A 333 -8.66 9.14 9.11
N VAL A 334 -8.80 8.36 8.04
CA VAL A 334 -7.97 8.47 6.84
C VAL A 334 -8.53 9.62 5.99
N PRO A 335 -7.73 10.66 5.71
CA PRO A 335 -8.16 11.77 4.87
C PRO A 335 -8.50 11.31 3.45
N ILE A 336 -9.43 12.03 2.80
CA ILE A 336 -9.71 11.83 1.38
C ILE A 336 -8.65 12.57 0.57
N ALA A 337 -8.03 11.87 -0.38
CA ALA A 337 -7.20 12.49 -1.40
C ALA A 337 -8.10 13.07 -2.51
N TYR A 338 -8.49 14.33 -2.35
CA TYR A 338 -9.27 15.04 -3.35
C TYR A 338 -8.43 15.40 -4.58
N ASP A 339 -9.10 15.55 -5.73
CA ASP A 339 -8.50 15.93 -7.01
C ASP A 339 -7.47 14.96 -7.59
N VAL A 340 -7.42 13.74 -7.04
CA VAL A 340 -6.68 12.60 -7.57
C VAL A 340 -7.59 11.39 -7.64
N TRP A 341 -7.21 10.40 -8.44
CA TRP A 341 -7.87 9.10 -8.44
C TRP A 341 -7.52 8.32 -7.17
N ASN A 342 -8.51 7.65 -6.61
CA ASN A 342 -8.39 6.77 -5.47
C ASN A 342 -8.89 5.39 -5.91
N HIS A 343 -8.01 4.39 -5.89
CA HIS A 343 -8.45 3.01 -6.02
C HIS A 343 -9.04 2.55 -4.69
N VAL A 344 -10.27 2.04 -4.70
CA VAL A 344 -10.92 1.49 -3.50
C VAL A 344 -11.23 0.03 -3.70
N GLN A 345 -11.07 -0.74 -2.62
CA GLN A 345 -11.52 -2.13 -2.56
C GLN A 345 -12.41 -2.36 -1.33
N MET A 346 -13.56 -2.98 -1.56
CA MET A 346 -14.39 -3.61 -0.53
C MET A 346 -14.30 -5.13 -0.67
N ALA A 347 -13.81 -5.82 0.35
CA ALA A 347 -13.70 -7.28 0.36
C ALA A 347 -14.62 -7.87 1.43
N LEU A 348 -15.77 -8.40 1.00
CA LEU A 348 -16.78 -8.99 1.86
C LEU A 348 -16.61 -10.50 1.94
N ASP A 349 -16.19 -10.99 3.11
CA ASP A 349 -16.30 -12.41 3.45
C ASP A 349 -17.79 -12.74 3.63
N MET A 350 -18.37 -13.45 2.65
CA MET A 350 -19.79 -13.79 2.65
C MET A 350 -20.14 -14.86 3.70
N ARG A 351 -19.15 -15.60 4.24
CA ARG A 351 -19.32 -16.57 5.33
C ARG A 351 -19.34 -15.93 6.70
N THR A 352 -18.62 -14.84 6.93
CA THR A 352 -18.62 -14.13 8.22
C THR A 352 -19.45 -12.85 8.20
N GLY A 353 -19.74 -12.31 7.02
CA GLY A 353 -20.37 -11.00 6.85
C GLY A 353 -19.43 -9.84 7.19
N VAL A 354 -18.12 -10.08 7.30
CA VAL A 354 -17.14 -9.03 7.57
C VAL A 354 -16.63 -8.48 6.25
N CYS A 355 -16.72 -7.16 6.09
CA CYS A 355 -16.16 -6.42 4.95
C CYS A 355 -14.89 -5.68 5.37
N ALA A 356 -13.79 -5.90 4.66
CA ALA A 356 -12.57 -5.11 4.78
C ALA A 356 -12.56 -4.00 3.72
N PHE A 357 -12.07 -2.82 4.10
CA PHE A 357 -12.05 -1.63 3.24
C PHE A 357 -10.62 -1.11 3.11
N VAL A 358 -10.18 -0.86 1.86
CA VAL A 358 -8.85 -0.33 1.55
C VAL A 358 -8.99 0.79 0.51
N VAL A 359 -8.18 1.84 0.66
CA VAL A 359 -8.04 2.91 -0.35
C VAL A 359 -6.57 3.08 -0.72
N GLN A 360 -6.30 3.39 -1.97
CA GLN A 360 -4.99 3.79 -2.47
C GLN A 360 -5.15 4.98 -3.42
N PRO A 361 -4.82 6.19 -2.96
CA PRO A 361 -4.59 7.31 -3.86
C PRO A 361 -3.49 6.96 -4.86
N VAL A 362 -3.63 7.43 -6.10
CA VAL A 362 -2.61 7.21 -7.13
C VAL A 362 -1.26 7.74 -6.66
N GLY A 363 -0.26 6.87 -6.69
CA GLY A 363 1.11 7.20 -6.25
C GLY A 363 1.35 7.06 -4.75
N GLU A 364 0.39 6.54 -3.98
CA GLU A 364 0.53 6.23 -2.55
C GLU A 364 0.43 4.73 -2.26
N LEU A 365 0.76 4.33 -1.03
CA LEU A 365 0.57 2.96 -0.55
C LEU A 365 -0.91 2.70 -0.22
N PRO A 366 -1.39 1.46 -0.43
CA PRO A 366 -2.72 1.06 0.03
C PRO A 366 -2.85 1.25 1.54
N THR A 367 -3.93 1.88 1.96
CA THR A 367 -4.22 2.22 3.35
C THR A 367 -5.50 1.50 3.78
N PRO A 368 -5.42 0.58 4.76
CA PRO A 368 -6.61 -0.01 5.37
C PRO A 368 -7.45 1.05 6.08
N LEU A 369 -8.75 1.06 5.82
CA LEU A 369 -9.70 1.96 6.46
C LEU A 369 -10.33 1.34 7.72
N GLY A 370 -10.54 0.03 7.69
CA GLY A 370 -11.15 -0.72 8.79
C GLY A 370 -11.89 -1.97 8.32
N ARG A 371 -12.66 -2.55 9.25
CA ARG A 371 -13.54 -3.70 9.00
C ARG A 371 -14.93 -3.41 9.53
N GLY A 372 -15.95 -3.70 8.75
CA GLY A 372 -17.34 -3.52 9.12
C GLY A 372 -18.15 -4.81 8.99
N HIS A 373 -19.21 -4.94 9.77
CA HIS A 373 -20.11 -6.08 9.71
C HIS A 373 -21.32 -5.80 8.84
N TRP A 374 -21.79 -6.83 8.13
CA TRP A 374 -23.02 -6.83 7.36
C TRP A 374 -24.22 -6.41 8.25
N SER A 375 -24.92 -5.34 7.86
CA SER A 375 -26.20 -4.87 8.45
C SER A 375 -27.43 -5.77 8.20
N GLY A 376 -28.39 -5.81 9.14
CA GLY A 376 -29.71 -6.40 8.87
C GLY A 376 -29.75 -7.93 8.62
N GLY A 377 -28.70 -8.67 8.97
CA GLY A 377 -28.64 -10.13 8.90
C GLY A 377 -28.42 -10.68 7.48
N ARG A 378 -27.78 -11.85 7.42
CA ARG A 378 -27.38 -12.54 6.17
C ARG A 378 -28.26 -13.77 5.90
N ARG A 379 -28.63 -13.99 4.64
CA ARG A 379 -29.23 -15.26 4.18
C ARG A 379 -28.49 -15.80 2.96
N ALA A 380 -28.15 -17.09 2.97
CA ALA A 380 -27.60 -17.75 1.80
C ALA A 380 -28.55 -17.65 0.60
N GLY A 381 -28.01 -17.39 -0.58
CA GLY A 381 -28.78 -17.19 -1.81
C GLY A 381 -29.50 -15.84 -1.92
N GLU A 382 -29.37 -14.96 -0.93
CA GLU A 382 -29.80 -13.56 -1.06
C GLU A 382 -29.01 -12.87 -2.18
N ALA A 383 -29.67 -12.00 -2.94
CA ALA A 383 -29.03 -11.25 -4.02
C ALA A 383 -28.61 -9.86 -3.55
N VAL A 384 -27.37 -9.49 -3.87
CA VAL A 384 -26.83 -8.15 -3.65
C VAL A 384 -26.52 -7.47 -4.98
N ARG A 385 -26.37 -6.16 -4.94
CA ARG A 385 -26.00 -5.32 -6.09
C ARG A 385 -25.07 -4.22 -5.65
N PHE A 386 -24.22 -3.76 -6.54
CA PHE A 386 -23.35 -2.62 -6.30
C PHE A 386 -24.06 -1.33 -6.66
N SER A 387 -23.83 -0.27 -5.90
CA SER A 387 -24.44 1.04 -6.11
C SER A 387 -23.42 2.15 -5.88
N ILE A 388 -23.53 3.19 -6.69
CA ILE A 388 -22.79 4.44 -6.58
C ILE A 388 -23.81 5.54 -6.28
N ALA A 389 -23.59 6.29 -5.20
CA ALA A 389 -24.50 7.28 -4.65
C ALA A 389 -23.76 8.59 -4.27
N PRO A 390 -23.55 9.51 -5.23
CA PRO A 390 -23.02 10.84 -4.99
C PRO A 390 -24.09 11.78 -4.41
N SER A 391 -23.67 12.79 -3.65
CA SER A 391 -24.57 13.84 -3.16
C SER A 391 -24.95 14.82 -4.27
N GLY A 392 -26.11 15.47 -4.14
CA GLY A 392 -26.59 16.51 -5.06
C GLY A 392 -25.91 17.87 -4.86
N THR A 393 -24.59 17.92 -4.68
CA THR A 393 -23.88 19.15 -4.32
C THR A 393 -23.59 19.99 -5.57
N PRO A 394 -24.18 21.19 -5.72
CA PRO A 394 -24.00 22.00 -6.93
C PRO A 394 -22.53 22.34 -7.20
N GLY A 395 -22.13 22.31 -8.47
CA GLY A 395 -20.77 22.66 -8.91
C GLY A 395 -19.69 21.63 -8.59
N HIS A 396 -20.04 20.51 -7.95
CA HIS A 396 -19.12 19.44 -7.65
C HIS A 396 -19.29 18.26 -8.60
N ILE A 397 -18.23 17.46 -8.70
CA ILE A 397 -18.20 16.27 -9.55
C ILE A 397 -17.42 15.16 -8.86
N SER A 398 -17.91 13.94 -9.04
CA SER A 398 -17.19 12.71 -8.78
C SER A 398 -17.11 11.92 -10.06
N CYS A 399 -15.96 11.30 -10.34
CA CYS A 399 -15.80 10.39 -11.48
C CYS A 399 -15.53 8.97 -10.98
N TYR A 400 -15.95 7.98 -11.77
CA TYR A 400 -15.80 6.56 -11.45
C TYR A 400 -15.30 5.82 -12.67
N ASP A 401 -14.39 4.88 -12.46
CA ASP A 401 -13.75 4.11 -13.52
C ASP A 401 -13.40 2.69 -13.04
N ASN A 402 -13.15 1.79 -13.99
CA ASN A 402 -12.70 0.41 -13.78
C ASN A 402 -13.44 -0.33 -12.65
N VAL A 403 -14.77 -0.32 -12.68
CA VAL A 403 -15.58 -1.03 -11.68
C VAL A 403 -15.48 -2.52 -11.96
N VAL A 404 -14.94 -3.31 -11.04
CA VAL A 404 -14.86 -4.76 -11.15
C VAL A 404 -15.43 -5.40 -9.89
N ILE A 405 -16.31 -6.38 -10.07
CA ILE A 405 -16.85 -7.20 -8.98
C ILE A 405 -16.47 -8.64 -9.25
N THR A 406 -15.73 -9.24 -8.33
CA THR A 406 -15.29 -10.63 -8.47
C THR A 406 -15.67 -11.46 -7.25
N CYS A 407 -15.69 -12.78 -7.43
CA CYS A 407 -15.92 -13.73 -6.36
C CYS A 407 -14.83 -14.80 -6.36
N ALA A 408 -14.19 -14.97 -5.21
CA ALA A 408 -13.24 -16.05 -4.93
C ALA A 408 -13.91 -17.09 -4.02
N ARG A 409 -13.61 -18.38 -4.22
CA ARG A 409 -13.95 -19.39 -3.21
C ARG A 409 -12.96 -19.28 -2.05
N GLY A 410 -13.40 -19.54 -0.82
CA GLY A 410 -12.61 -19.32 0.40
C GLY A 410 -11.32 -20.14 0.52
N ASP A 411 -11.13 -21.13 -0.37
CA ASP A 411 -9.93 -21.98 -0.45
C ASP A 411 -9.00 -21.61 -1.64
N GLU A 412 -9.36 -20.59 -2.44
CA GLU A 412 -8.52 -20.01 -3.50
C GLU A 412 -7.72 -18.81 -3.00
#